data_AF-A0A558AGA7-F1
#
_entry.id   AF-A0A558AGA7-F1
#
_cell.length_a   1.000
_cell.length_b   1.000
_cell.length_c   1.000
_cell.angle_alpha   90.00
_cell.angle_beta   90.00
_cell.angle_gamma   90.00
#
_symmetry.space_group_name_H-M   'P 1'
#
loop_
_entity.id
_entity.type
_entity.pdbx_description
1 polymer ?
#
loop_
_entity_poly.entity_id
_entity_poly.type
_entity_poly.pdbx_seq_one_letter_code
_entity_poly.pdbx_strand_id
1 'polypeptide(L)'
;MLDAFHHQVRSLPPPTRTLLLLAAADDTGEAATVLRAGAELGLGPGDLHPAEERHLVSAALTFRHPLIRAAVYHGAPPAQRIAAHGGLATAHAARGDEDREAWHRAVAASGPDGVLHG
;
A
#
# COMPACT_ATOMS: atom_id res chain seq x y z
N MET A 1 -7.81 16.73 -10.92
CA MET A 1 -6.86 15.64 -11.26
C MET A 1 -6.80 14.57 -10.19
N LEU A 2 -6.55 14.92 -8.91
CA LEU A 2 -6.53 13.93 -7.82
C LEU A 2 -7.85 13.15 -7.70
N ASP A 3 -9.00 13.82 -7.84
CA ASP A 3 -10.32 13.15 -7.80
C ASP A 3 -10.53 12.12 -8.93
N ALA A 4 -9.97 12.38 -10.12
CA ALA A 4 -10.03 11.45 -11.24
C ALA A 4 -9.20 10.19 -10.94
N PHE A 5 -8.00 10.35 -10.37
CA PHE A 5 -7.20 9.21 -9.92
C PHE A 5 -7.86 8.45 -8.78
N HIS A 6 -8.49 9.12 -7.83
CA HIS A 6 -9.28 8.46 -6.79
C HIS A 6 -10.42 7.62 -7.38
N HIS A 7 -11.13 8.15 -8.38
CA HIS A 7 -12.19 7.39 -9.06
C HIS A 7 -11.62 6.18 -9.82
N GLN A 8 -10.52 6.36 -10.55
CA GLN A 8 -9.85 5.25 -11.25
C GLN A 8 -9.41 4.15 -10.29
N VAL A 9 -8.76 4.50 -9.17
CA VAL A 9 -8.31 3.54 -8.15
C VAL A 9 -9.50 2.82 -7.50
N ARG A 10 -10.58 3.54 -7.16
CA ARG A 10 -11.78 2.93 -6.55
C ARG A 10 -12.48 1.93 -7.46
N SER A 11 -12.38 2.10 -8.77
CA SER A 11 -12.99 1.19 -9.77
C SER A 11 -12.12 -0.03 -10.10
N LEU A 12 -10.97 -0.20 -9.44
CA LEU A 12 -10.15 -1.41 -9.54
C LEU A 12 -10.69 -2.53 -8.61
N PRO A 13 -10.40 -3.80 -8.93
CA PRO A 13 -10.69 -4.91 -8.04
C PRO A 13 -10.07 -4.72 -6.64
N PRO A 14 -10.70 -5.21 -5.56
CA PRO A 14 -10.14 -5.10 -4.21
C PRO A 14 -8.71 -5.64 -4.07
N PRO A 15 -8.35 -6.82 -4.64
CA PRO A 15 -6.96 -7.32 -4.62
C PRO A 15 -5.94 -6.32 -5.18
N THR A 16 -6.25 -5.74 -6.35
CA THR A 16 -5.42 -4.72 -7.00
C THR A 16 -5.27 -3.47 -6.13
N ARG A 17 -6.36 -3.00 -5.52
CA ARG A 17 -6.34 -1.82 -4.64
C ARG A 17 -5.45 -2.05 -3.42
N THR A 18 -5.48 -3.26 -2.84
CA THR A 18 -4.64 -3.61 -1.69
C THR A 18 -3.16 -3.63 -2.06
N LEU A 19 -2.77 -4.23 -3.20
CA LEU A 19 -1.38 -4.20 -3.66
C LEU A 19 -0.90 -2.79 -3.99
N LEU A 20 -1.72 -1.97 -4.62
CA LEU A 20 -1.40 -0.56 -4.84
C LEU A 20 -1.23 0.19 -3.51
N LEU A 21 -2.04 -0.10 -2.50
CA LEU A 21 -1.92 0.53 -1.19
C LEU A 21 -0.61 0.15 -0.49
N LEU A 22 -0.23 -1.12 -0.56
CA LEU A 22 1.09 -1.59 -0.09
C LEU A 22 2.22 -0.86 -0.82
N ALA A 23 2.16 -0.76 -2.15
CA ALA A 23 3.14 -0.02 -2.94
C ALA A 23 3.16 1.48 -2.62
N ALA A 24 2.01 2.07 -2.30
CA ALA A 24 1.93 3.49 -1.96
C ALA A 24 2.48 3.78 -0.55
N ALA A 25 2.29 2.84 0.37
CA ALA A 25 2.77 2.91 1.75
C ALA A 25 4.25 2.54 1.90
N ASP A 26 4.78 1.71 1.00
CA ASP A 26 6.21 1.44 0.86
C ASP A 26 6.93 2.71 0.37
N ASP A 27 8.09 2.97 0.94
CA ASP A 27 8.94 4.10 0.58
C ASP A 27 10.33 3.68 0.10
N THR A 28 10.55 2.37 -0.06
CA THR A 28 11.76 1.81 -0.66
C THR A 28 11.68 1.70 -2.18
N GLY A 29 10.46 1.56 -2.73
CA GLY A 29 10.24 1.32 -4.15
C GLY A 29 10.56 -0.13 -4.56
N GLU A 30 10.73 -1.03 -3.59
CA GLU A 30 11.12 -2.41 -3.86
C GLU A 30 9.90 -3.31 -4.05
N ALA A 31 9.68 -3.70 -5.30
CA ALA A 31 8.57 -4.59 -5.67
C ALA A 31 8.53 -5.90 -4.86
N ALA A 32 9.70 -6.47 -4.52
CA ALA A 32 9.79 -7.70 -3.75
C ALA A 32 9.21 -7.56 -2.33
N THR A 33 9.39 -6.40 -1.68
CA THR A 33 8.83 -6.12 -0.35
C THR A 33 7.31 -6.06 -0.42
N VAL A 34 6.79 -5.30 -1.38
CA VAL A 34 5.34 -5.14 -1.59
C VAL A 34 4.67 -6.48 -1.90
N LEU A 35 5.26 -7.27 -2.80
CA LEU A 35 4.72 -8.58 -3.18
C LEU A 35 4.77 -9.57 -2.01
N ARG A 36 5.81 -9.53 -1.17
CA ARG A 36 5.85 -10.34 0.06
C ARG A 36 4.74 -9.94 1.03
N ALA A 37 4.56 -8.65 1.28
CA ALA A 37 3.48 -8.16 2.14
C ALA A 37 2.10 -8.52 1.57
N GLY A 38 1.95 -8.51 0.24
CA GLY A 38 0.73 -8.96 -0.45
C GLY A 38 0.49 -10.46 -0.29
N ALA A 39 1.53 -11.29 -0.36
CA ALA A 39 1.42 -12.75 -0.23
C ALA A 39 0.87 -13.17 1.15
N GLU A 40 1.24 -12.45 2.21
CA GLU A 40 0.67 -12.65 3.57
C GLU A 40 -0.85 -12.39 3.62
N LEU A 41 -1.37 -11.62 2.66
CA LEU A 41 -2.80 -11.31 2.50
C LEU A 41 -3.47 -12.21 1.43
N GLY A 42 -2.77 -13.23 0.93
CA GLY A 42 -3.25 -14.12 -0.12
C GLY A 42 -3.26 -13.51 -1.53
N LEU A 43 -2.49 -12.43 -1.75
CA LEU A 43 -2.41 -11.71 -3.02
C LEU A 43 -1.19 -12.17 -3.82
N GLY A 44 -1.32 -12.19 -5.14
CA GLY A 44 -0.24 -12.52 -6.06
C GLY A 44 0.11 -11.38 -7.00
N PRO A 45 1.25 -11.46 -7.71
CA PRO A 45 1.63 -10.45 -8.70
C PRO A 45 0.58 -10.25 -9.80
N GLY A 46 -0.18 -11.29 -10.15
CA GLY A 46 -1.27 -11.21 -11.13
C GLY A 46 -2.40 -10.26 -10.73
N ASP A 47 -2.57 -9.97 -9.43
CA ASP A 47 -3.59 -9.02 -8.96
C ASP A 47 -3.25 -7.57 -9.32
N LEU A 48 -2.02 -7.27 -9.75
CA LEU A 48 -1.64 -5.94 -10.27
C LEU A 48 -2.08 -5.70 -11.71
N HIS A 49 -2.38 -6.75 -12.47
CA HIS A 49 -2.65 -6.66 -13.90
C HIS A 49 -3.71 -5.59 -14.26
N PRO A 50 -4.85 -5.46 -13.55
CA PRO A 50 -5.83 -4.41 -13.85
C PRO A 50 -5.30 -2.97 -13.69
N ALA A 51 -4.30 -2.75 -12.82
CA ALA A 51 -3.65 -1.45 -12.66
C ALA A 51 -2.60 -1.19 -13.75
N GLU A 52 -1.91 -2.23 -14.21
CA GLU A 52 -0.96 -2.17 -15.32
C GLU A 52 -1.66 -1.88 -16.65
N GLU A 53 -2.78 -2.56 -16.94
CA GLU A 53 -3.61 -2.33 -18.13
C GLU A 53 -4.13 -0.89 -18.20
N ARG A 54 -4.38 -0.27 -17.04
CA ARG A 54 -4.79 1.13 -16.93
C ARG A 54 -3.62 2.11 -16.85
N HIS A 55 -2.39 1.61 -16.99
CA HIS A 55 -1.14 2.39 -16.93
C HIS A 55 -0.97 3.22 -15.65
N LEU A 56 -1.53 2.75 -14.53
CA LEU A 56 -1.42 3.42 -13.24
C LEU A 56 -0.07 3.12 -12.55
N VAL A 57 0.43 1.91 -12.77
CA VAL A 57 1.67 1.39 -12.22
C VAL A 57 2.39 0.56 -13.29
N SER A 58 3.72 0.49 -13.22
CA SER A 58 4.52 -0.45 -14.01
C SER A 58 4.57 -1.83 -13.37
N ALA A 59 5.06 -2.83 -14.11
CA ALA A 59 5.36 -4.16 -13.56
C ALA A 59 6.43 -4.14 -12.45
N ALA A 60 7.26 -3.09 -12.41
CA ALA A 60 8.22 -2.85 -11.34
C ALA A 60 7.60 -2.10 -10.15
N LEU A 61 6.27 -2.05 -10.05
CA LEU A 61 5.52 -1.35 -9.00
C LEU A 61 5.82 0.16 -8.90
N THR A 62 6.27 0.77 -9.99
CA THR A 62 6.51 2.22 -10.06
C THR A 62 5.24 2.94 -10.51
N PHE A 63 4.71 3.84 -9.70
CA PHE A 63 3.57 4.68 -10.07
C PHE A 63 3.93 5.59 -11.26
N ARG A 64 3.07 5.62 -12.28
CA ARG A 64 3.29 6.46 -13.47
C ARG A 64 3.24 7.95 -13.16
N HIS A 65 2.54 8.35 -12.09
CA HIS A 65 2.41 9.74 -11.67
C HIS A 65 2.36 9.85 -10.13
N PRO A 66 3.03 10.81 -9.49
CA PRO A 66 3.04 10.97 -8.03
C PRO A 66 1.65 11.10 -7.41
N LEU A 67 0.71 11.76 -8.10
CA LEU A 67 -0.68 11.89 -7.65
C LEU A 67 -1.44 10.56 -7.59
N ILE A 68 -1.03 9.53 -8.34
CA ILE A 68 -1.67 8.20 -8.24
C ILE A 68 -1.32 7.58 -6.88
N ARG A 69 -0.03 7.64 -6.49
CA ARG A 69 0.41 7.20 -5.15
C ARG A 69 -0.36 7.90 -4.05
N ALA A 70 -0.49 9.22 -4.15
CA ALA A 70 -1.27 10.02 -3.21
C ALA A 70 -2.76 9.61 -3.19
N ALA A 71 -3.37 9.41 -4.37
CA ALA A 71 -4.78 9.02 -4.49
C ALA A 71 -5.05 7.62 -3.90
N VAL A 72 -4.12 6.69 -4.07
CA VAL A 72 -4.19 5.35 -3.48
C VAL A 72 -4.08 5.45 -1.96
N TYR A 73 -3.04 6.10 -1.44
CA TYR A 73 -2.77 6.13 -0.01
C TYR A 73 -3.83 6.92 0.77
N HIS A 74 -4.17 8.13 0.32
CA HIS A 74 -5.17 8.98 1.00
C HIS A 74 -6.61 8.59 0.68
N GLY A 75 -6.84 7.80 -0.38
CA GLY A 75 -8.16 7.27 -0.72
C GLY A 75 -8.52 5.99 0.05
N ALA A 76 -7.56 5.39 0.76
CA ALA A 76 -7.79 4.19 1.55
C ALA A 76 -8.29 4.54 2.97
N PRO A 77 -9.26 3.78 3.52
CA PRO A 77 -9.67 3.89 4.91
C PRO A 77 -8.47 3.75 5.87
N PRO A 78 -8.46 4.44 7.03
CA PRO A 78 -7.38 4.34 8.01
C PRO A 78 -7.03 2.90 8.41
N ALA A 79 -8.04 2.04 8.62
CA ALA A 79 -7.83 0.64 8.95
C ALA A 79 -7.05 -0.14 7.87
N GLN A 80 -7.28 0.16 6.59
CA GLN A 80 -6.53 -0.47 5.49
C GLN A 80 -5.08 0.03 5.44
N ARG A 81 -4.85 1.31 5.75
CA ARG A 81 -3.49 1.87 5.84
C ARG A 81 -2.70 1.23 6.99
N ILE A 82 -3.33 1.03 8.14
CA ILE A 82 -2.73 0.34 9.29
C ILE A 82 -2.38 -1.10 8.91
N ALA A 83 -3.31 -1.83 8.29
CA ALA A 83 -3.06 -3.19 7.83
C ALA A 83 -1.91 -3.26 6.81
N ALA A 84 -1.84 -2.31 5.87
CA ALA A 84 -0.75 -2.22 4.90
C ALA A 84 0.61 -2.00 5.59
N HIS A 85 0.69 -1.08 6.55
CA HIS A 85 1.91 -0.87 7.33
C HIS A 85 2.29 -2.09 8.19
N GLY A 86 1.31 -2.79 8.76
CA GLY A 86 1.56 -4.06 9.46
C GLY A 86 2.17 -5.13 8.55
N GLY A 87 1.63 -5.31 7.34
CA GLY A 87 2.17 -6.23 6.35
C GLY A 87 3.58 -5.87 5.90
N LEU A 88 3.85 -4.58 5.67
CA LEU A 88 5.20 -4.11 5.32
C LEU A 88 6.20 -4.31 6.47
N ALA A 89 5.80 -4.04 7.72
CA ALA A 89 6.65 -4.32 8.88
C ALA A 89 7.08 -5.80 8.94
N THR A 90 6.15 -6.73 8.73
CA THR A 90 6.47 -8.17 8.65
C THR A 90 7.41 -8.48 7.49
N ALA A 91 7.19 -7.88 6.32
CA ALA A 91 8.04 -8.10 5.15
C ALA A 91 9.48 -7.59 5.33
N HIS A 92 9.67 -6.46 6.03
CA HIS A 92 10.99 -5.92 6.39
C HIS A 92 11.68 -6.72 7.49
N ALA A 93 10.93 -7.17 8.49
CA ALA A 93 11.44 -8.07 9.54
C ALA A 93 12.06 -9.34 8.95
N ALA A 94 11.37 -9.94 7.97
CA ALA A 94 11.87 -11.13 7.25
C ALA A 94 13.16 -10.88 6.45
N ARG A 95 13.56 -9.61 6.24
CA ARG A 95 14.79 -9.20 5.55
C ARG A 95 15.90 -8.74 6.51
N GLY A 96 15.61 -8.65 7.80
CA GLY A 96 16.52 -8.06 8.79
C GLY A 96 16.64 -6.53 8.69
N ASP A 97 15.63 -5.85 8.13
CA ASP A 97 15.60 -4.40 8.01
C ASP A 97 14.85 -3.78 9.22
N GLU A 98 15.55 -3.74 10.35
CA GLU A 98 14.99 -3.36 11.66
C GLU A 98 14.47 -1.92 11.69
N ASP A 99 15.16 -0.99 11.00
CA ASP A 99 14.76 0.42 10.95
C ASP A 99 13.41 0.60 10.25
N ARG A 100 13.22 -0.07 9.10
CA ARG A 100 11.96 -0.01 8.34
C ARG A 100 10.83 -0.75 9.01
N GLU A 101 11.14 -1.90 9.60
CA GLU A 101 10.21 -2.63 10.45
C GLU A 101 9.69 -1.73 11.58
N ALA A 102 10.59 -1.10 12.34
CA ALA A 102 10.23 -0.23 13.47
C ALA A 102 9.40 0.98 13.01
N TRP A 103 9.79 1.62 11.91
CA TRP A 103 9.03 2.73 11.34
C TRP A 103 7.61 2.33 10.94
N HIS A 104 7.45 1.23 10.19
CA HIS A 104 6.14 0.77 9.77
C HIS A 104 5.25 0.35 10.95
N ARG A 105 5.81 -0.30 11.98
CA ARG A 105 5.08 -0.59 13.21
C ARG A 105 4.61 0.67 13.93
N ALA A 106 5.47 1.68 14.04
CA ALA A 106 5.11 2.95 14.68
C ALA A 106 3.95 3.64 13.95
N VAL A 107 3.97 3.64 12.62
CA VAL A 107 2.87 4.21 11.81
C VAL A 107 1.59 3.39 11.97
N ALA A 108 1.68 2.06 11.99
CA ALA A 108 0.52 1.18 12.21
C ALA A 108 -0.09 1.34 13.61
N ALA A 109 0.75 1.54 14.64
CA ALA A 109 0.32 1.79 16.01
C ALA A 109 -0.30 3.18 16.20
N SER A 110 0.11 4.16 15.38
CA SER A 110 -0.42 5.53 15.39
C SER A 110 -1.77 5.67 14.65
N GLY A 111 -2.46 4.55 14.40
CA GLY A 111 -3.86 4.54 13.98
C GLY A 111 -4.74 5.33 14.96
N PRO A 112 -5.95 5.77 14.57
CA PRO A 112 -6.73 6.63 15.44
C PRO A 112 -7.09 5.89 16.73
N ASP A 113 -6.32 6.16 17.79
CA ASP A 113 -6.76 6.10 19.17
C ASP A 113 -7.82 7.18 19.34
N GLY A 114 -9.02 6.85 18.87
CA GLY A 114 -10.24 7.60 19.09
C GLY A 114 -10.74 7.34 20.51
N VAL A 115 -10.04 7.85 21.52
CA VAL A 115 -10.63 8.21 22.80
C VAL A 115 -10.09 9.57 23.22
N LEU A 116 -10.67 10.61 22.61
CA LEU A 116 -10.92 11.84 23.33
C LEU A 116 -11.96 11.50 24.42
N HIS A 117 -11.50 11.18 25.63
CA HIS A 117 -12.36 11.36 26.81
C HIS A 117 -12.32 12.85 27.14
N GLY A 118 -13.49 13.48 27.06
CA GLY A 118 -13.75 14.78 27.68
C GLY A 118 -13.86 14.69 29.20
#